data_AF-A0A2N3FPF9-F1
#
_entry.id   AF-A0A2N3FPF9-F1
#
_cell.length_a   1.000
_cell.length_b   1.000
_cell.length_c   1.000
_cell.angle_alpha   90.00
_cell.angle_beta   90.00
_cell.angle_gamma   90.00
#
_symmetry.space_group_name_H-M   'P 1'
#
loop_
_entity.id
_entity.type
_entity.pdbx_description
1 polymer ?
#
loop_
_entity_poly.entity_id
_entity_poly.type
_entity_poly.pdbx_seq_one_letter_code
_entity_poly.pdbx_strand_id
1 'polypeptide(L)'
;MRRPNLDPRLLADQVLTGSRGGIARAITLVESSKPAHHAVAADLLRILRPHTGRAVRVGITGVPGAGKSTFIDALGRRLIEQGHRIAVLAVDPTSAKTGGSILGDRTRMGELAQSEAAFIRPSPAGSHLGGVARTTRESMLVLEAAGYDVVLIETVGVGQSEVAVSGMVDTFLLIALARAGDQLQGIKRGILEMADVIT
;
A
#
# COMPACT_ATOMS: atom_id res chain seq x y z
N MET A 1 -5.98 17.80 24.65
CA MET A 1 -5.78 17.67 23.18
C MET A 1 -7.09 17.97 22.47
N ARG A 2 -7.12 18.93 21.52
CA ARG A 2 -8.31 19.16 20.67
C ARG A 2 -8.57 17.90 19.85
N ARG A 3 -9.82 17.42 19.80
CA ARG A 3 -10.21 16.36 18.86
C ARG A 3 -9.88 16.84 17.45
N PRO A 4 -9.16 16.05 16.63
CA PRO A 4 -8.89 16.45 15.26
C PRO A 4 -10.23 16.69 14.55
N ASN A 5 -10.35 17.82 13.84
CA ASN A 5 -11.52 18.07 13.01
C ASN A 5 -11.52 17.03 11.88
N LEU A 6 -12.54 16.16 11.86
CA LEU A 6 -12.71 15.11 10.87
C LEU A 6 -13.65 15.55 9.74
N ASP A 7 -13.83 16.85 9.51
CA ASP A 7 -14.59 17.35 8.37
C ASP A 7 -14.06 16.76 7.05
N PRO A 8 -14.87 15.95 6.32
CA PRO A 8 -14.46 15.33 5.06
C PRO A 8 -13.99 16.34 4.01
N ARG A 9 -14.57 17.55 3.97
CA ARG A 9 -14.21 18.55 2.97
C ARG A 9 -12.83 19.13 3.24
N LEU A 10 -12.57 19.50 4.49
CA LEU A 10 -11.25 20.00 4.91
C LEU A 10 -10.17 18.94 4.70
N LEU A 11 -10.45 17.67 5.02
CA LEU A 11 -9.52 16.58 4.76
C LEU A 11 -9.30 16.36 3.26
N ALA A 12 -10.35 16.43 2.44
CA ALA A 12 -10.23 16.31 1.00
C ALA A 12 -9.34 17.40 0.41
N ASP A 13 -9.54 18.67 0.79
CA ASP A 13 -8.70 19.78 0.33
C ASP A 13 -7.22 19.56 0.69
N GLN A 14 -6.95 19.06 1.89
CA GLN A 14 -5.59 18.72 2.30
C GLN A 14 -4.98 17.57 1.48
N VAL A 15 -5.78 16.56 1.13
CA VAL A 15 -5.34 15.47 0.24
C VAL A 15 -5.03 16.01 -1.14
N LEU A 16 -5.95 16.78 -1.74
CA LEU A 16 -5.83 17.33 -3.09
C LEU A 16 -4.68 18.33 -3.23
N THR A 17 -4.34 19.04 -2.16
CA THR A 17 -3.18 19.94 -2.10
C THR A 17 -1.86 19.23 -1.77
N GLY A 18 -1.88 17.90 -1.61
CA GLY A 18 -0.68 17.10 -1.36
C GLY A 18 -0.14 17.20 0.08
N SER A 19 -0.94 17.68 1.04
CA SER A 19 -0.50 17.80 2.44
C SER A 19 -0.21 16.42 3.05
N ARG A 20 1.06 16.11 3.31
CA ARG A 20 1.48 14.81 3.90
C ARG A 20 0.73 14.46 5.18
N GLY A 21 0.50 15.45 6.05
CA GLY A 21 -0.28 15.28 7.27
C GLY A 21 -1.76 15.04 7.02
N GLY A 22 -2.35 15.71 6.02
CA GLY A 22 -3.72 15.47 5.58
C GLY A 22 -3.91 14.07 5.02
N ILE A 23 -3.01 13.64 4.13
CA ILE A 23 -2.98 12.30 3.53
C ILE A 23 -2.89 11.22 4.60
N ALA A 24 -1.96 11.35 5.56
CA ALA A 24 -1.81 10.39 6.65
C ALA A 24 -3.07 10.30 7.53
N ARG A 25 -3.74 11.44 7.80
CA ARG A 25 -5.00 11.46 8.55
C ARG A 25 -6.16 10.84 7.77
N ALA A 26 -6.27 11.13 6.48
CA ALA A 26 -7.26 10.54 5.58
C ALA A 26 -7.10 9.01 5.53
N ILE A 27 -5.88 8.52 5.33
CA ILE A 27 -5.57 7.08 5.38
C ILE A 27 -5.95 6.49 6.76
N THR A 28 -5.57 7.15 7.85
CA THR A 28 -5.92 6.66 9.21
C THR A 28 -7.43 6.63 9.44
N LEU A 29 -8.19 7.54 8.83
CA LEU A 29 -9.65 7.58 8.90
C LEU A 29 -10.27 6.40 8.15
N VAL A 30 -9.82 6.11 6.92
CA VAL A 30 -10.36 4.97 6.12
C VAL A 30 -9.96 3.62 6.71
N GLU A 31 -8.80 3.53 7.36
CA GLU A 31 -8.33 2.32 8.05
C GLU A 31 -9.00 2.10 9.42
N SER A 32 -9.77 3.08 9.91
CA SER A 32 -10.31 3.01 11.27
C SER A 32 -11.44 2.00 11.42
N SER A 33 -11.36 1.16 12.45
CA SER A 33 -12.43 0.21 12.84
C SER A 33 -13.56 0.85 13.67
N LYS A 34 -13.49 2.15 13.96
CA LYS A 34 -14.50 2.83 14.78
C LYS A 34 -15.74 3.14 13.94
N PRO A 35 -16.95 2.66 14.30
CA PRO A 35 -18.16 2.89 13.51
C PRO A 35 -18.44 4.36 13.21
N ALA A 36 -18.15 5.27 14.15
CA ALA A 36 -18.32 6.72 13.97
C ALA A 36 -17.46 7.31 12.84
N HIS A 37 -16.36 6.66 12.47
CA HIS A 37 -15.49 7.11 11.38
C HIS A 37 -15.96 6.65 10.00
N HIS A 38 -16.78 5.60 9.92
CA HIS A 38 -17.12 4.97 8.64
C HIS A 38 -17.92 5.91 7.72
N ALA A 39 -18.90 6.63 8.28
CA ALA A 39 -19.68 7.60 7.50
C ALA A 39 -18.81 8.74 6.97
N VAL A 40 -17.91 9.25 7.82
CA VAL A 40 -16.96 10.31 7.47
C VAL A 40 -15.98 9.86 6.39
N ALA A 41 -15.45 8.64 6.52
CA ALA A 41 -14.57 8.03 5.52
C ALA A 41 -15.27 7.86 4.16
N ALA A 42 -16.54 7.42 4.17
CA ALA A 42 -17.33 7.27 2.94
C ALA A 42 -17.55 8.62 2.24
N ASP A 43 -17.86 9.68 2.99
CA ASP A 43 -18.00 11.03 2.44
C ASP A 43 -16.68 11.57 1.88
N LEU A 44 -15.57 11.37 2.59
CA LEU A 44 -14.24 11.74 2.12
C LEU A 44 -13.92 11.05 0.79
N LEU A 45 -14.08 9.72 0.73
CA LEU A 45 -13.81 8.96 -0.49
C LEU A 45 -14.72 9.41 -1.65
N ARG A 46 -15.98 9.75 -1.39
CA ARG A 46 -16.89 10.29 -2.40
C ARG A 46 -16.39 11.61 -2.99
N ILE A 47 -15.82 12.49 -2.17
CA ILE A 47 -15.23 13.76 -2.64
C ILE A 47 -13.96 13.50 -3.46
N LEU A 48 -13.12 12.55 -3.04
CA LEU A 48 -11.84 12.26 -3.72
C LEU A 48 -12.00 11.50 -5.04
N ARG A 49 -13.06 10.68 -5.21
CA ARG A 49 -13.30 9.81 -6.37
C ARG A 49 -13.00 10.43 -7.75
N PRO A 50 -13.44 11.67 -8.08
CA PRO A 50 -13.16 12.28 -9.38
C PRO A 50 -11.67 12.50 -9.69
N HIS A 51 -10.81 12.45 -8.67
CA HIS A 51 -9.36 12.68 -8.76
C HIS A 51 -8.55 11.38 -8.75
N THR A 52 -9.21 10.22 -8.85
CA THR A 52 -8.58 8.88 -8.76
C THR A 52 -8.53 8.17 -10.12
N GLY A 53 -7.86 7.01 -10.18
CA GLY A 53 -7.82 6.12 -11.34
C GLY A 53 -6.75 6.45 -12.38
N ARG A 54 -5.83 7.37 -12.08
CA ARG A 54 -4.74 7.76 -13.00
C ARG A 54 -3.38 7.14 -12.66
N ALA A 55 -3.27 6.49 -11.51
CA ALA A 55 -2.02 5.87 -11.10
C ALA A 55 -1.88 4.46 -11.67
N VAL A 56 -0.64 4.06 -11.95
CA VAL A 56 -0.28 2.67 -12.20
C VAL A 56 -0.18 1.94 -10.86
N ARG A 57 -0.94 0.85 -10.70
CA ARG A 57 -0.96 0.02 -9.49
C ARG A 57 -0.18 -1.27 -9.73
N VAL A 58 0.87 -1.50 -8.95
CA VAL A 58 1.68 -2.72 -9.06
C VAL A 58 1.67 -3.47 -7.74
N GLY A 59 1.19 -4.71 -7.76
CA GLY A 59 1.32 -5.63 -6.65
C GLY A 59 2.66 -6.35 -6.73
N ILE A 60 3.39 -6.42 -5.62
CA ILE A 60 4.72 -7.04 -5.55
C ILE A 60 4.68 -8.12 -4.47
N THR A 61 4.92 -9.36 -4.90
CA THR A 61 4.94 -10.53 -4.03
C THR A 61 6.24 -11.32 -4.18
N GLY A 62 6.48 -12.22 -3.24
CA GLY A 62 7.69 -13.02 -3.18
C GLY A 62 7.94 -13.51 -1.75
N VAL A 63 8.66 -14.62 -1.63
CA VAL A 63 8.97 -15.23 -0.33
C VAL A 63 9.74 -14.27 0.58
N PRO A 64 9.67 -14.41 1.91
CA PRO A 64 10.55 -13.69 2.82
C PRO A 64 12.02 -13.84 2.40
N GLY A 65 12.76 -12.74 2.36
CA GLY A 65 14.16 -12.75 1.91
C GLY A 65 14.37 -12.67 0.39
N ALA A 66 13.31 -12.67 -0.43
CA ALA A 66 13.42 -12.51 -1.89
C ALA A 66 13.96 -11.15 -2.37
N GLY A 67 14.22 -10.20 -1.47
CA GLY A 67 14.72 -8.87 -1.83
C GLY A 67 13.63 -7.85 -2.20
N LYS A 68 12.35 -8.13 -1.90
CA LYS A 68 11.21 -7.23 -2.23
C LYS A 68 11.42 -5.77 -1.81
N SER A 69 11.70 -5.51 -0.53
CA SER A 69 11.86 -4.15 -0.04
C SER A 69 13.08 -3.44 -0.69
N THR A 70 14.15 -4.17 -0.98
CA THR A 70 15.32 -3.65 -1.71
C THR A 70 14.97 -3.31 -3.16
N PHE A 71 14.20 -4.17 -3.82
CA PHE A 71 13.70 -3.92 -5.17
C PHE A 71 12.77 -2.70 -5.22
N ILE A 72 11.84 -2.59 -4.26
CA ILE A 72 10.90 -1.47 -4.15
C ILE A 72 11.66 -0.15 -3.91
N ASP A 73 12.67 -0.15 -3.04
CA ASP A 73 13.50 1.03 -2.79
C ASP A 73 14.23 1.50 -4.06
N ALA A 74 14.91 0.57 -4.75
CA ALA A 74 15.64 0.86 -5.98
C ALA A 74 14.70 1.30 -7.14
N LEU A 75 13.58 0.60 -7.34
CA LEU A 75 12.59 0.95 -8.36
C LEU A 75 11.96 2.31 -8.06
N GLY A 76 11.56 2.55 -6.81
CA GLY A 76 10.94 3.80 -6.38
C GLY A 76 11.86 4.99 -6.61
N ARG A 77 13.16 4.87 -6.27
CA ARG A 77 14.15 5.90 -6.54
C ARG A 77 14.28 6.21 -8.03
N ARG A 78 14.38 5.17 -8.88
CA ARG A 78 14.50 5.36 -10.33
C ARG A 78 13.28 6.06 -10.92
N LEU A 79 12.07 5.73 -10.44
CA LEU A 79 10.85 6.39 -10.90
C LEU A 79 10.76 7.85 -10.44
N ILE A 80 11.24 8.15 -9.22
CA ILE A 80 11.33 9.53 -8.73
C ILE A 80 12.32 10.35 -9.57
N GLU A 81 13.46 9.78 -9.94
CA GLU A 81 14.41 10.41 -10.87
C GLU A 81 13.79 10.70 -12.25
N GLN A 82 12.75 9.94 -12.63
CA GLN A 82 11.96 10.15 -13.85
C GLN A 82 10.77 11.12 -13.66
N GLY A 83 10.62 11.70 -12.47
CA GLY A 83 9.58 12.70 -12.17
C GLY A 83 8.29 12.13 -11.58
N HIS A 84 8.21 10.84 -11.27
CA HIS A 84 7.03 10.23 -10.68
C HIS A 84 6.94 10.44 -9.17
N ARG A 85 5.71 10.40 -8.62
CA ARG A 85 5.42 10.41 -7.20
C ARG A 85 4.93 9.03 -6.77
N ILE A 86 5.67 8.41 -5.86
CA ILE A 86 5.51 6.98 -5.54
C ILE A 86 4.84 6.81 -4.18
N ALA A 87 3.82 5.95 -4.12
CA ALA A 87 3.28 5.47 -2.86
C ALA A 87 3.57 3.98 -2.68
N VAL A 88 3.89 3.56 -1.46
CA VAL A 88 4.11 2.16 -1.10
C VAL A 88 3.15 1.80 0.03
N LEU A 89 2.32 0.78 -0.20
CA LEU A 89 1.40 0.21 0.77
C LEU A 89 1.84 -1.23 1.08
N ALA A 90 2.12 -1.54 2.35
CA ALA A 90 2.34 -2.92 2.76
C ALA A 90 1.01 -3.61 3.12
N VAL A 91 0.88 -4.89 2.79
CA VAL A 91 -0.29 -5.73 3.12
C VAL A 91 0.19 -6.96 3.87
N ASP A 92 -0.05 -6.94 5.19
CA ASP A 92 0.26 -8.02 6.13
C ASP A 92 -0.98 -8.31 7.00
N PRO A 93 -1.69 -9.43 6.80
CA PRO A 93 -2.83 -9.82 7.63
C PRO A 93 -2.41 -10.29 9.03
N THR A 94 -1.12 -10.55 9.26
CA THR A 94 -0.58 -10.94 10.58
C THR A 94 -0.21 -9.75 11.45
N SER A 95 -0.21 -8.54 10.88
CA SER A 95 0.09 -7.26 11.57
C SER A 95 -0.77 -7.02 12.82
N ALA A 96 -1.99 -7.59 12.88
CA ALA A 96 -2.87 -7.50 14.04
C ALA A 96 -2.31 -8.18 15.29
N LYS A 97 -1.44 -9.21 15.15
CA LYS A 97 -0.78 -9.87 16.28
C LYS A 97 0.42 -9.07 16.80
N THR A 98 1.04 -8.24 15.96
CA THR A 98 2.25 -7.48 16.28
C THR A 98 2.00 -5.99 16.51
N GLY A 99 0.75 -5.51 16.35
CA GLY A 99 0.37 -4.10 16.56
C GLY A 99 0.70 -3.17 15.40
N GLY A 100 0.94 -3.70 14.21
CA GLY A 100 1.38 -2.96 13.03
C GLY A 100 2.91 -2.86 12.97
N SER A 101 3.52 -3.49 11.95
CA SER A 101 4.96 -3.43 11.70
C SER A 101 5.34 -2.05 11.11
N ILE A 102 5.40 -1.02 11.95
CA ILE A 102 5.80 0.33 11.52
C ILE A 102 7.31 0.41 11.21
N LEU A 103 8.12 -0.42 11.87
CA LEU A 103 9.58 -0.27 11.93
C LEU A 103 10.36 -1.21 11.00
N GLY A 104 9.81 -2.39 10.67
CA GLY A 104 10.52 -3.39 9.87
C GLY A 104 10.62 -3.02 8.39
N ASP A 105 9.59 -2.38 7.85
CA ASP A 105 9.49 -2.06 6.41
C ASP A 105 10.14 -0.72 6.09
N ARG A 106 10.06 0.25 7.01
CA ARG A 106 10.59 1.61 6.83
C ARG A 106 12.11 1.70 6.99
N THR A 107 12.72 0.82 7.79
CA THR A 107 14.18 0.76 7.95
C THR A 107 14.88 0.09 6.76
N ARG A 108 14.16 -0.74 6.00
CA ARG A 108 14.67 -1.43 4.80
C ARG A 108 14.60 -0.59 3.52
N MET A 109 13.71 0.40 3.48
CA MET A 109 13.56 1.37 2.38
C MET A 109 14.12 2.75 2.77
N GLY A 110 15.35 2.77 3.29
CA GLY A 110 15.89 3.91 4.03
C GLY A 110 16.01 5.20 3.21
N GLU A 111 16.31 5.10 1.92
CA GLU A 111 16.49 6.26 1.04
C GLU A 111 15.16 6.69 0.41
N LEU A 112 14.34 5.73 -0.04
CA LEU A 112 12.99 6.03 -0.52
C LEU A 112 12.14 6.69 0.58
N ALA A 113 12.27 6.25 1.83
CA ALA A 113 11.55 6.81 2.98
C ALA A 113 11.88 8.28 3.29
N GLN A 114 13.04 8.77 2.82
CA GLN A 114 13.48 10.17 3.01
C GLN A 114 12.96 11.09 1.90
N SER A 115 12.52 10.55 0.77
CA SER A 115 12.04 11.36 -0.34
C SER A 115 10.67 11.98 -0.06
N GLU A 116 10.54 13.28 -0.34
CA GLU A 116 9.24 13.97 -0.29
C GLU A 116 8.29 13.51 -1.40
N ALA A 117 8.85 13.00 -2.51
CA ALA A 117 8.08 12.41 -3.61
C ALA A 117 7.56 11.00 -3.28
N ALA A 118 8.00 10.39 -2.17
CA ALA A 118 7.55 9.08 -1.72
C ALA A 118 6.59 9.15 -0.53
N PHE A 119 5.61 8.25 -0.48
CA PHE A 119 4.76 8.02 0.70
C PHE A 119 4.68 6.55 1.05
N ILE A 120 5.15 6.17 2.23
CA ILE A 120 5.18 4.78 2.68
C ILE A 120 4.20 4.60 3.83
N ARG A 121 3.23 3.69 3.65
CA ARG A 121 2.24 3.30 4.66
C ARG A 121 2.41 1.81 5.01
N PRO A 122 2.76 1.49 6.27
CA PRO A 122 2.76 0.11 6.76
C PRO A 122 1.37 -0.52 6.71
N SER A 123 1.31 -1.85 6.79
CA SER A 123 0.04 -2.59 6.82
C SER A 123 -0.87 -2.12 7.96
N PRO A 124 -2.17 -1.87 7.69
CA PRO A 124 -3.12 -1.56 8.74
C PRO A 124 -3.27 -2.74 9.71
N ALA A 125 -3.55 -2.45 10.97
CA ALA A 125 -3.91 -3.48 11.94
C ALA A 125 -5.35 -3.96 11.65
N GLY A 126 -5.52 -5.24 11.28
CA GLY A 126 -6.83 -5.82 11.00
C GLY A 126 -6.89 -7.32 11.28
N SER A 127 -7.97 -7.79 11.91
CA SER A 127 -8.10 -9.20 12.33
C SER A 127 -8.42 -10.17 11.18
N HIS A 128 -8.89 -9.65 10.04
CA HIS A 128 -9.30 -10.47 8.89
C HIS A 128 -8.87 -9.83 7.56
N LEU A 129 -8.42 -10.69 6.64
CA LEU A 129 -7.89 -10.29 5.33
C LEU A 129 -8.84 -9.40 4.52
N GLY A 130 -10.14 -9.69 4.52
CA GLY A 130 -11.13 -8.90 3.78
C GLY A 130 -11.19 -7.44 4.24
N GLY A 131 -10.98 -7.19 5.54
CA GLY A 131 -10.89 -5.84 6.08
C GLY A 131 -9.64 -5.11 5.61
N VAL A 132 -8.48 -5.77 5.67
CA VAL A 132 -7.20 -5.23 5.19
C VAL A 132 -7.27 -4.91 3.69
N ALA A 133 -7.79 -5.83 2.87
CA ALA A 133 -7.91 -5.61 1.43
C ALA A 133 -8.81 -4.40 1.10
N ARG A 134 -9.94 -4.24 1.82
CA ARG A 134 -10.83 -3.09 1.66
C ARG A 134 -10.12 -1.78 2.01
N THR A 135 -9.48 -1.71 3.18
CA THR A 135 -8.83 -0.47 3.62
C THR A 135 -7.61 -0.13 2.76
N THR A 136 -6.85 -1.12 2.29
CA THR A 136 -5.78 -0.91 1.30
C THR A 136 -6.33 -0.27 0.02
N ARG A 137 -7.43 -0.79 -0.54
CA ARG A 137 -8.07 -0.18 -1.73
C ARG A 137 -8.49 1.26 -1.49
N GLU A 138 -9.07 1.56 -0.33
CA GLU A 138 -9.47 2.91 0.03
C GLU A 138 -8.26 3.84 0.22
N SER A 139 -7.17 3.33 0.78
CA SER A 139 -5.90 4.06 0.89
C SER A 139 -5.28 4.37 -0.48
N MET A 140 -5.38 3.46 -1.46
CA MET A 140 -4.94 3.74 -2.84
C MET A 140 -5.69 4.94 -3.43
N LEU A 141 -7.00 5.01 -3.25
CA LEU A 141 -7.82 6.13 -3.73
C LEU A 141 -7.39 7.47 -3.12
N VAL A 142 -7.05 7.48 -1.83
CA VAL A 142 -6.53 8.69 -1.16
C VAL A 142 -5.20 9.12 -1.77
N LEU A 143 -4.29 8.17 -2.03
CA LEU A 143 -2.97 8.46 -2.61
C LEU A 143 -3.06 8.95 -4.06
N GLU A 144 -3.92 8.32 -4.87
CA GLU A 144 -4.18 8.75 -6.23
C GLU A 144 -4.71 10.18 -6.28
N ALA A 145 -5.70 10.49 -5.43
CA ALA A 145 -6.24 11.84 -5.33
C ALA A 145 -5.21 12.86 -4.83
N ALA A 146 -4.21 12.44 -4.06
CA ALA A 146 -3.08 13.27 -3.65
C ALA A 146 -2.01 13.48 -4.74
N GLY A 147 -2.21 12.91 -5.94
CA GLY A 147 -1.31 13.04 -7.07
C GLY A 147 -0.11 12.10 -7.02
N TYR A 148 -0.20 10.96 -6.31
CA TYR A 148 0.71 9.84 -6.51
C TYR A 148 0.28 9.07 -7.74
N ASP A 149 1.14 8.99 -8.75
CA ASP A 149 0.88 8.39 -10.05
C ASP A 149 1.43 6.97 -10.19
N VAL A 150 2.17 6.49 -9.19
CA VAL A 150 2.53 5.08 -9.04
C VAL A 150 2.23 4.63 -7.62
N VAL A 151 1.48 3.53 -7.49
CA VAL A 151 1.15 2.90 -6.21
C VAL A 151 1.68 1.47 -6.22
N LEU A 152 2.64 1.18 -5.35
CA LEU A 152 3.23 -0.14 -5.15
C LEU A 152 2.60 -0.79 -3.92
N ILE A 153 2.12 -2.03 -4.07
CA ILE A 153 1.48 -2.79 -3.00
C ILE A 153 2.37 -4.00 -2.70
N GLU A 154 3.09 -3.97 -1.57
CA GLU A 154 3.93 -5.09 -1.14
C GLU A 154 3.09 -6.08 -0.31
N THR A 155 3.09 -7.36 -0.69
CA THR A 155 2.58 -8.42 0.19
C THR A 155 3.67 -8.85 1.18
N VAL A 156 3.30 -8.98 2.45
CA VAL A 156 4.17 -9.53 3.48
C VAL A 156 3.66 -10.92 3.86
N GLY A 157 4.42 -11.95 3.49
CA GLY A 157 4.17 -13.34 3.89
C GLY A 157 3.63 -14.26 2.80
N VAL A 158 3.33 -15.50 3.18
CA VAL A 158 2.82 -16.58 2.33
C VAL A 158 1.35 -16.84 2.66
N GLY A 159 0.41 -16.54 1.76
CA GLY A 159 -1.00 -16.58 2.14
C GLY A 159 -2.04 -16.30 1.06
N GLN A 160 -3.13 -15.68 1.53
CA GLN A 160 -4.31 -15.26 0.77
C GLN A 160 -4.23 -13.77 0.37
N SER A 161 -3.26 -13.03 0.91
CA SER A 161 -3.03 -11.62 0.60
C SER A 161 -2.69 -11.42 -0.87
N GLU A 162 -1.99 -12.38 -1.46
CA GLU A 162 -1.59 -12.42 -2.86
C GLU A 162 -2.81 -12.39 -3.78
N VAL A 163 -3.86 -13.17 -3.45
CA VAL A 163 -5.12 -13.19 -4.20
C VAL A 163 -5.88 -11.87 -4.06
N ALA A 164 -5.88 -11.29 -2.86
CA ALA A 164 -6.54 -10.00 -2.64
C ALA A 164 -5.82 -8.87 -3.39
N VAL A 165 -4.48 -8.85 -3.35
CA VAL A 165 -3.65 -7.85 -4.01
C VAL A 165 -3.73 -7.99 -5.53
N SER A 166 -3.64 -9.21 -6.08
CA SER A 166 -3.76 -9.40 -7.53
C SER A 166 -5.10 -8.88 -8.08
N GLY A 167 -6.19 -9.05 -7.32
CA GLY A 167 -7.50 -8.52 -7.68
C GLY A 167 -7.70 -7.00 -7.47
N MET A 168 -6.66 -6.21 -7.17
CA MET A 168 -6.78 -4.77 -6.99
C MET A 168 -5.69 -3.93 -7.68
N VAL A 169 -4.77 -4.58 -8.40
CA VAL A 169 -3.64 -3.95 -9.08
C VAL A 169 -3.74 -4.17 -10.59
N ASP A 170 -3.04 -3.34 -11.36
CA ASP A 170 -3.01 -3.45 -12.82
C ASP A 170 -1.95 -4.44 -13.29
N THR A 171 -0.92 -4.68 -12.47
CA THR A 171 0.15 -5.65 -12.72
C THR A 171 0.57 -6.32 -11.44
N PHE A 172 0.67 -7.64 -11.45
CA PHE A 172 1.11 -8.45 -10.32
C PHE A 172 2.49 -9.07 -10.60
N LEU A 173 3.50 -8.52 -9.92
CA LEU A 173 4.91 -8.90 -10.03
C LEU A 173 5.29 -9.91 -8.94
N LEU A 174 5.84 -11.05 -9.36
CA LEU A 174 6.45 -12.05 -8.49
C LEU A 174 7.99 -11.93 -8.56
N ILE A 175 8.62 -11.69 -7.41
CA ILE A 175 10.08 -11.75 -7.27
C ILE A 175 10.46 -13.15 -6.80
N ALA A 176 11.15 -13.90 -7.66
CA ALA A 176 11.65 -15.23 -7.41
C ALA A 176 13.12 -15.21 -6.96
N LEU A 177 13.49 -16.15 -6.08
CA LEU A 177 14.89 -16.35 -5.70
C LEU A 177 15.60 -17.20 -6.76
N ALA A 178 16.65 -16.64 -7.39
CA ALA A 178 17.53 -17.42 -8.24
C ALA A 178 18.22 -18.52 -7.41
N ARG A 179 18.16 -19.77 -7.90
CA ARG A 179 18.68 -21.00 -7.23
C ARG A 179 17.89 -21.46 -6.00
N ALA A 180 16.58 -21.21 -5.94
CA ALA A 180 15.71 -21.82 -4.94
C ALA A 180 15.78 -23.37 -4.93
N GLY A 181 16.18 -24.03 -6.02
CA GLY A 181 16.11 -25.49 -6.13
C GLY A 181 14.67 -25.95 -5.91
N ASP A 182 14.46 -26.99 -5.10
CA ASP A 182 13.11 -27.43 -4.67
C ASP A 182 12.37 -26.38 -3.81
N GLN A 183 12.99 -25.28 -3.37
CA GLN A 183 12.32 -24.22 -2.60
C GLN A 183 11.36 -23.35 -3.44
N LEU A 184 11.27 -23.55 -4.77
CA LEU A 184 10.10 -23.12 -5.55
C LEU A 184 8.79 -23.69 -4.97
N GLN A 185 8.84 -24.76 -4.16
CA GLN A 185 7.73 -25.26 -3.34
C GLN A 185 7.13 -24.21 -2.39
N GLY A 186 7.85 -23.14 -2.03
CA GLY A 186 7.33 -22.05 -1.22
C GLY A 186 6.35 -21.13 -1.97
N ILE A 187 6.42 -21.10 -3.29
CA ILE A 187 5.49 -20.36 -4.15
C ILE A 187 4.38 -21.35 -4.54
N LYS A 188 3.21 -21.17 -3.92
CA LYS A 188 2.03 -21.98 -4.26
C LYS A 188 1.74 -21.83 -5.75
N ARG A 189 1.38 -22.94 -6.40
CA ARG A 189 0.98 -22.98 -7.82
C ARG A 189 -0.01 -21.86 -8.21
N GLY A 190 -0.97 -21.56 -7.33
CA GLY A 190 -1.93 -20.47 -7.56
C GLY A 190 -1.32 -19.05 -7.60
N ILE A 191 -0.17 -18.81 -6.99
CA ILE A 191 0.51 -17.49 -7.05
C ILE A 191 1.19 -17.30 -8.41
N LEU A 192 1.81 -18.36 -8.96
CA LEU A 192 2.41 -18.33 -10.29
C LEU A 192 1.36 -18.05 -11.37
N GLU A 193 0.17 -18.64 -11.24
CA GLU A 193 -0.95 -18.44 -12.17
C GLU A 193 -1.51 -17.01 -12.15
N MET A 194 -1.26 -16.24 -11.09
CA MET A 194 -1.69 -14.84 -10.96
C MET A 194 -0.61 -13.84 -11.40
N ALA A 195 0.63 -14.27 -11.61
CA ALA A 195 1.75 -13.36 -11.89
C ALA A 195 1.76 -12.95 -13.37
N ASP A 196 1.70 -11.64 -13.62
CA ASP A 196 1.87 -11.07 -14.96
C ASP A 196 3.35 -11.00 -15.34
N VAL A 197 4.21 -10.79 -14.34
CA VAL A 197 5.67 -10.67 -14.50
C VAL A 197 6.36 -11.49 -13.41
N ILE A 198 7.42 -12.21 -13.80
CA ILE A 198 8.28 -12.97 -12.89
C ILE A 198 9.73 -12.51 -13.11
N THR A 199 10.42 -12.16 -12.04
CA THR A 199 11.83 -11.70 -12.06
C THR A 199 12.69 -12.40 -11.03
#